data_AF-A0A811VDG2-F1
#
_entry.id   AF-A0A811VDG2-F1
#
_cell.length_a   1.000
_cell.length_b   1.000
_cell.length_c   1.000
_cell.angle_alpha   90.00
_cell.angle_beta   90.00
_cell.angle_gamma   90.00
#
_symmetry.space_group_name_H-M   'P 1'
#
loop_
_entity.id
_entity.type
_entity.pdbx_description
1 polymer ?
#
loop_
_entity_poly.entity_id
_entity_poly.type
_entity_poly.pdbx_seq_one_letter_code
_entity_poly.pdbx_strand_id
1 'polypeptide(L)'
;MALTAARYSLLRLEEGPPHTKNWRPQILVLSKFNENSMPKYRKIFSFATQLKAGKGLTICVSVIQGDHHKITNRAVDAKAALRKLMDDEKVKGFCDVLVSSDIAEGLSSVIQTIGLGGMKPNTVIIGWPYSWKKDGSESWKTFIQTVRTVAACHMALLVPKGINFYPESNHKIGGNIDIWWIVHDGGLLMLLPFLLKQHRTWRNCKLRIFTVAQMEDNSIQMKKDLKTFLYHLRIEADVEVVEMMNSDISEYTYERTLMMEQRNEMLRELRLNKKENSKIVQTIVDHHHDVTKTSSKVRFADPTVNIEEKHENEADGDEKVKTREAEVDTLETKMENGSTLNMVEKGQSEDEKPEKHIMGGTNRPDEVNVRRMHTAIKLNEVIVNKSQDAQLVIMNLPGPPRESKIDRETNYMEFLEVLTEGLEKVLMVRGGGREVITIYS
;
A
#
# COMPACT_ATOMS: atom_id res chain seq x y z
N MET A 1 5.63 -23.02 -35.63
CA MET A 1 5.59 -21.58 -36.00
C MET A 1 5.15 -20.68 -34.84
N ALA A 2 4.01 -20.94 -34.17
CA ALA A 2 3.53 -20.08 -33.06
C ALA A 2 4.47 -20.01 -31.85
N LEU A 3 5.04 -21.15 -31.40
CA LEU A 3 5.99 -21.18 -30.27
C LEU A 3 7.28 -20.41 -30.56
N THR A 4 7.78 -20.47 -31.80
CA THR A 4 8.96 -19.73 -32.24
C THR A 4 8.70 -18.22 -32.21
N ALA A 5 7.52 -17.78 -32.69
CA ALA A 5 7.12 -16.39 -32.64
C ALA A 5 6.98 -15.89 -31.19
N ALA A 6 6.34 -16.67 -30.32
CA ALA A 6 6.20 -16.35 -28.90
C ALA A 6 7.56 -16.22 -28.20
N ARG A 7 8.47 -17.18 -28.43
CA ARG A 7 9.84 -17.12 -27.89
C ARG A 7 10.58 -15.87 -28.35
N TYR A 8 10.53 -15.55 -29.64
CA TYR A 8 11.18 -14.37 -30.19
C TYR A 8 10.64 -13.07 -29.58
N SER A 9 9.33 -12.96 -29.40
CA SER A 9 8.72 -11.81 -28.73
C SER A 9 9.13 -11.69 -27.25
N LEU A 10 9.23 -12.81 -26.53
CA LEU A 10 9.63 -12.81 -25.12
C LEU A 10 11.10 -12.39 -24.92
N LEU A 11 12.00 -12.88 -25.77
CA LEU A 11 13.43 -12.50 -25.71
C LEU A 11 13.61 -10.99 -25.95
N ARG A 12 12.86 -10.43 -26.91
CA ARG A 12 12.88 -8.98 -27.17
C ARG A 12 12.33 -8.12 -26.03
N LEU A 13 11.45 -8.68 -25.20
CA LEU A 13 10.94 -7.98 -24.01
C LEU A 13 11.98 -7.92 -22.88
N GLU A 14 13.01 -8.77 -22.90
CA GLU A 14 14.11 -8.73 -21.91
C GLU A 14 15.24 -7.77 -22.29
N GLU A 15 15.44 -7.50 -23.58
CA GLU A 15 16.56 -6.69 -24.10
C GLU A 15 16.46 -5.18 -23.78
N GLY A 16 15.33 -4.71 -23.24
CA GLY A 16 15.14 -3.30 -22.90
C GLY A 16 14.41 -3.09 -21.58
N PRO A 17 14.68 -1.99 -20.84
CA PRO A 17 13.93 -1.65 -19.66
C PRO A 17 12.44 -1.52 -20.05
N PRO A 18 11.51 -2.22 -19.37
CA PRO A 18 10.10 -2.09 -19.68
C PRO A 18 9.74 -0.61 -19.64
N HIS A 19 9.03 -0.11 -20.66
CA HIS A 19 8.68 1.31 -20.74
C HIS A 19 7.98 1.76 -19.45
N THR A 20 8.73 2.41 -18.56
CA THR A 20 8.27 2.87 -17.23
C THR A 20 7.30 4.03 -17.34
N LYS A 21 7.29 4.71 -18.49
CA LYS A 21 6.35 5.78 -18.85
C LYS A 21 5.11 5.13 -19.46
N ASN A 22 3.96 5.25 -18.79
CA ASN A 22 2.65 4.66 -19.13
C ASN A 22 2.39 3.29 -18.53
N TRP A 23 2.45 3.22 -17.21
CA TRP A 23 2.02 2.04 -16.47
C TRP A 23 0.60 1.59 -16.86
N ARG A 24 0.42 0.26 -16.99
CA ARG A 24 -0.87 -0.41 -17.19
C ARG A 24 -0.92 -1.69 -16.35
N PRO A 25 -2.07 -2.04 -15.76
CA PRO A 25 -2.17 -3.20 -14.89
C PRO A 25 -2.06 -4.49 -15.71
N GLN A 26 -1.09 -5.34 -15.39
CA GLN A 26 -0.97 -6.73 -15.82
C GLN A 26 -1.32 -7.60 -14.62
N ILE A 27 -2.43 -8.34 -14.72
CA ILE A 27 -3.16 -8.80 -13.54
C ILE A 27 -2.80 -10.23 -13.18
N LEU A 28 -2.48 -10.45 -11.90
CA LEU A 28 -2.48 -11.75 -11.23
C LEU A 28 -3.69 -11.82 -10.31
N VAL A 29 -4.65 -12.70 -10.58
CA VAL A 29 -5.79 -12.96 -9.69
C VAL A 29 -5.45 -14.15 -8.80
N LEU A 30 -5.37 -13.94 -7.49
CA LEU A 30 -5.22 -15.03 -6.51
C LEU A 30 -6.60 -15.50 -6.08
N SER A 31 -7.04 -16.61 -6.66
CA SER A 31 -8.37 -17.17 -6.45
C SER A 31 -8.37 -18.15 -5.28
N LYS A 32 -9.17 -17.87 -4.25
CA LYS A 32 -9.40 -18.78 -3.14
C LYS A 32 -10.33 -19.92 -3.57
N PHE A 33 -9.92 -21.16 -3.33
CA PHE A 33 -10.79 -22.32 -3.50
C PHE A 33 -11.62 -22.61 -2.25
N ASN A 34 -12.78 -23.24 -2.46
CA ASN A 34 -13.55 -23.87 -1.41
C ASN A 34 -13.04 -25.31 -1.16
N GLU A 35 -13.67 -26.03 -0.23
CA GLU A 35 -13.30 -27.40 0.13
C GLU A 35 -13.34 -28.35 -1.08
N ASN A 36 -14.24 -28.11 -2.03
CA ASN A 36 -14.41 -28.88 -3.27
C ASN A 36 -13.43 -28.46 -4.38
N SER A 37 -12.38 -27.68 -4.06
CA SER A 37 -11.41 -27.18 -5.04
C SER A 37 -12.01 -26.35 -6.19
N MET A 38 -13.13 -25.68 -5.92
CA MET A 38 -13.77 -24.75 -6.85
C MET A 38 -13.49 -23.31 -6.45
N PRO A 39 -13.33 -22.37 -7.39
CA PRO A 39 -13.18 -20.95 -7.09
C PRO A 39 -14.37 -20.41 -6.27
N LYS A 40 -14.08 -19.84 -5.10
CA LYS A 40 -15.12 -19.38 -4.16
C LYS A 40 -15.87 -18.13 -4.65
N TYR A 41 -15.17 -17.20 -5.28
CA TYR A 41 -15.72 -15.89 -5.64
C TYR A 41 -15.71 -15.68 -7.16
N ARG A 42 -16.78 -16.10 -7.84
CA ARG A 42 -16.93 -15.93 -9.30
C ARG A 42 -16.77 -14.49 -9.78
N LYS A 43 -17.32 -13.52 -9.04
CA LYS A 43 -17.34 -12.10 -9.46
C LYS A 43 -15.97 -11.42 -9.48
N ILE A 44 -14.93 -12.02 -8.88
CA ILE A 44 -13.56 -11.50 -9.00
C ILE A 44 -13.04 -11.60 -10.44
N PHE A 45 -13.46 -12.65 -11.17
CA PHE A 45 -13.13 -12.87 -12.56
C PHE A 45 -13.90 -11.91 -13.46
N SER A 46 -15.19 -11.69 -13.18
CA SER A 46 -16.00 -10.66 -13.85
C SER A 46 -15.37 -9.28 -13.70
N PHE A 47 -14.94 -8.92 -12.48
CA PHE A 47 -14.25 -7.66 -12.21
C PHE A 47 -12.94 -7.53 -12.99
N ALA A 48 -12.11 -8.58 -13.02
CA ALA A 48 -10.88 -8.59 -13.82
C ALA A 48 -11.14 -8.39 -15.32
N THR A 49 -12.17 -9.05 -15.87
CA THR A 49 -12.62 -8.86 -17.26
C THR A 49 -13.06 -7.42 -17.51
N GLN A 50 -13.84 -6.83 -16.58
CA GLN A 50 -14.33 -5.45 -16.68
C GLN A 50 -13.19 -4.44 -16.65
N LEU A 51 -12.16 -4.66 -15.81
CA LEU A 51 -11.01 -3.77 -15.68
C LEU A 51 -10.08 -3.84 -16.91
N LYS A 52 -9.91 -5.03 -17.51
CA LYS A 52 -8.98 -5.23 -18.64
C LYS A 52 -9.62 -5.08 -20.01
N ALA A 53 -10.94 -5.20 -20.11
CA ALA A 53 -11.69 -5.22 -21.37
C ALA A 53 -11.07 -6.19 -22.42
N GLY A 54 -10.48 -7.30 -21.96
CA GLY A 54 -9.83 -8.31 -22.80
C GLY A 54 -8.47 -7.93 -23.37
N LYS A 55 -7.82 -6.86 -22.88
CA LYS A 55 -6.49 -6.41 -23.33
C LYS A 55 -5.41 -6.65 -22.25
N GLY A 56 -4.21 -7.02 -22.69
CA GLY A 56 -3.05 -7.25 -21.82
C GLY A 56 -3.10 -8.60 -21.08
N LEU A 57 -2.14 -8.81 -20.19
CA LEU A 57 -1.94 -10.06 -19.46
C LEU A 57 -2.90 -10.18 -18.27
N THR A 58 -3.53 -11.34 -18.15
CA THR A 58 -4.25 -11.79 -16.96
C THR A 58 -3.84 -13.23 -16.67
N ILE A 59 -3.41 -13.50 -15.45
CA ILE A 59 -3.08 -14.83 -14.95
C ILE A 59 -3.93 -15.08 -13.71
N CYS A 60 -4.66 -16.19 -13.66
CA CYS A 60 -5.43 -16.59 -12.49
C CYS A 60 -4.77 -17.81 -11.84
N VAL A 61 -4.38 -17.69 -10.57
CA VAL A 61 -3.72 -18.77 -9.85
C VAL A 61 -4.46 -19.10 -8.57
N SER A 62 -4.50 -20.38 -8.23
CA SER A 62 -5.00 -20.86 -6.95
C SER A 62 -3.97 -21.78 -6.29
N VAL A 63 -3.95 -21.78 -4.96
CA VAL A 63 -3.07 -22.63 -4.16
C VAL A 63 -3.94 -23.65 -3.43
N ILE A 64 -3.61 -24.93 -3.55
CA ILE A 64 -4.24 -26.03 -2.81
C ILE A 64 -3.25 -26.52 -1.76
N GLN A 65 -3.74 -26.63 -0.53
CA GLN A 65 -2.94 -27.20 0.54
C GLN A 65 -2.81 -28.73 0.36
N GLY A 66 -1.58 -29.24 0.35
CA GLY A 66 -1.31 -30.67 0.28
C GLY A 66 0.06 -31.03 -0.29
N ASP A 67 0.25 -32.32 -0.52
CA ASP A 67 1.44 -32.90 -1.15
C ASP A 67 1.13 -33.22 -2.62
N HIS A 68 1.90 -32.63 -3.53
CA HIS A 68 1.65 -32.73 -4.97
C HIS A 68 1.59 -34.17 -5.48
N HIS A 69 2.43 -35.07 -4.93
CA HIS A 69 2.46 -36.47 -5.33
C HIS A 69 1.16 -37.22 -5.00
N LYS A 70 0.44 -36.78 -3.97
CA LYS A 70 -0.81 -37.42 -3.50
C LYS A 70 -2.05 -36.81 -4.14
N ILE A 71 -2.02 -35.52 -4.48
CA ILE A 71 -3.19 -34.78 -4.95
C ILE A 71 -3.07 -34.28 -6.41
N THR A 72 -2.26 -34.94 -7.23
CA THR A 72 -2.04 -34.55 -8.63
C THR A 72 -3.34 -34.48 -9.43
N ASN A 73 -4.18 -35.52 -9.37
CA ASN A 73 -5.45 -35.56 -10.09
C ASN A 73 -6.39 -34.42 -9.65
N ARG A 74 -6.51 -34.21 -8.33
CA ARG A 74 -7.28 -33.10 -7.75
C ARG A 74 -6.78 -31.74 -8.24
N ALA A 75 -5.47 -31.54 -8.37
CA ALA A 75 -4.89 -30.30 -8.88
C ALA A 75 -5.21 -30.09 -10.38
N VAL A 76 -5.18 -31.16 -11.18
CA VAL A 76 -5.57 -31.12 -12.61
C VAL A 76 -7.06 -30.79 -12.76
N ASP A 77 -7.93 -31.44 -12.00
CA ASP A 77 -9.37 -31.19 -12.01
C ASP A 77 -9.70 -29.75 -11.58
N ALA A 78 -9.03 -29.28 -10.52
CA ALA A 78 -9.19 -27.92 -10.03
C ALA A 78 -8.70 -26.87 -11.05
N LYS A 79 -7.62 -27.16 -11.78
CA LYS A 79 -7.13 -26.31 -12.88
C LYS A 79 -8.13 -26.26 -14.03
N ALA A 80 -8.76 -27.40 -14.38
CA ALA A 80 -9.83 -27.45 -15.38
C ALA A 80 -11.06 -26.66 -14.94
N ALA A 81 -11.45 -26.76 -13.67
CA ALA A 81 -12.55 -25.98 -13.10
C ALA A 81 -12.26 -24.47 -13.11
N LEU A 82 -11.05 -24.06 -12.75
CA LEU A 82 -10.61 -22.66 -12.82
C LEU A 82 -10.62 -22.15 -14.26
N ARG A 83 -10.14 -22.95 -15.23
CA ARG A 83 -10.19 -22.62 -16.66
C ARG A 83 -11.63 -22.42 -17.12
N LYS A 84 -12.52 -23.36 -16.80
CA LYS A 84 -13.94 -23.28 -17.16
C LYS A 84 -14.57 -21.99 -16.64
N LEU A 85 -14.31 -21.62 -15.39
CA LEU A 85 -14.83 -20.38 -14.82
C LEU A 85 -14.30 -19.13 -15.51
N MET A 86 -13.02 -19.13 -15.90
CA MET A 86 -12.44 -18.04 -16.69
C MET A 86 -13.12 -17.89 -18.04
N ASP A 87 -13.41 -19.01 -18.72
CA ASP A 87 -14.09 -19.00 -20.01
C ASP A 87 -15.54 -18.49 -19.87
N ASP A 88 -16.26 -18.94 -18.83
CA ASP A 88 -17.61 -18.48 -18.49
C ASP A 88 -17.66 -16.96 -18.25
N GLU A 89 -16.65 -16.42 -17.55
CA GLU A 89 -16.48 -14.98 -17.28
C GLU A 89 -15.74 -14.20 -18.37
N LYS A 90 -15.42 -14.87 -19.48
CA LYS A 90 -14.73 -14.30 -20.65
C LYS A 90 -13.38 -13.67 -20.32
N VAL A 91 -12.70 -14.20 -19.32
CA VAL A 91 -11.35 -13.78 -18.92
C VAL A 91 -10.36 -14.34 -19.94
N LYS A 92 -9.81 -13.46 -20.78
CA LYS A 92 -8.73 -13.82 -21.71
C LYS A 92 -7.41 -13.87 -20.94
N GLY A 93 -6.93 -15.07 -20.62
CA GLY A 93 -5.72 -15.22 -19.84
C GLY A 93 -5.25 -16.66 -19.63
N PHE A 94 -4.28 -16.79 -18.74
CA PHE A 94 -3.71 -18.08 -18.32
C PHE A 94 -4.21 -18.45 -16.94
N CYS A 95 -4.22 -19.75 -16.64
CA CYS A 95 -4.57 -20.25 -15.32
C CYS A 95 -3.57 -21.30 -14.85
N ASP A 96 -3.31 -21.31 -13.54
CA ASP A 96 -2.54 -22.38 -12.93
C ASP A 96 -3.00 -22.72 -11.51
N VAL A 97 -2.61 -23.89 -11.04
CA VAL A 97 -2.88 -24.35 -9.68
C VAL A 97 -1.58 -24.87 -9.07
N LEU A 98 -1.16 -24.24 -7.96
CA LEU A 98 -0.01 -24.68 -7.18
C LEU A 98 -0.47 -25.57 -6.03
N VAL A 99 0.25 -26.66 -5.78
CA VAL A 99 0.09 -27.46 -4.57
C VAL A 99 1.21 -27.12 -3.61
N SER A 100 0.89 -26.77 -2.37
CA SER A 100 1.87 -26.40 -1.33
C SER A 100 1.44 -26.93 0.03
N SER A 101 2.38 -27.24 0.92
CA SER A 101 2.09 -27.65 2.31
C SER A 101 1.48 -26.51 3.13
N ASP A 102 1.91 -25.29 2.86
CA ASP A 102 1.38 -24.06 3.43
C ASP A 102 0.84 -23.13 2.33
N ILE A 103 -0.34 -22.55 2.57
CA ILE A 103 -1.00 -21.70 1.59
C ILE A 103 -0.28 -20.37 1.44
N ALA A 104 0.20 -19.77 2.53
CA ALA A 104 0.83 -18.46 2.49
C ALA A 104 2.19 -18.52 1.77
N GLU A 105 3.00 -19.54 2.05
CA GLU A 105 4.25 -19.81 1.32
C GLU A 105 3.99 -20.14 -0.16
N GLY A 106 2.93 -20.88 -0.45
CA GLY A 106 2.51 -21.15 -1.83
C GLY A 106 2.14 -19.86 -2.58
N LEU A 107 1.34 -18.98 -1.97
CA LEU A 107 0.97 -17.68 -2.54
C LEU A 107 2.21 -16.79 -2.71
N SER A 108 3.12 -16.79 -1.73
CA SER A 108 4.38 -16.06 -1.79
C SER A 108 5.24 -16.51 -2.97
N SER A 109 5.37 -17.81 -3.16
CA SER A 109 6.10 -18.42 -4.27
C SER A 109 5.50 -18.05 -5.63
N VAL A 110 4.16 -18.10 -5.76
CA VAL A 110 3.45 -17.69 -6.98
C VAL A 110 3.73 -16.22 -7.28
N ILE A 111 3.57 -15.34 -6.30
CA ILE A 111 3.77 -13.90 -6.45
C ILE A 111 5.17 -13.56 -7.00
N GLN A 112 6.20 -14.27 -6.52
CA GLN A 112 7.59 -14.00 -6.90
C GLN A 112 7.97 -14.58 -8.27
N THR A 113 7.42 -15.73 -8.64
CA THR A 113 7.92 -16.54 -9.77
C THR A 113 7.02 -16.53 -10.99
N ILE A 114 5.76 -16.08 -10.87
CA ILE A 114 4.80 -16.19 -11.97
C ILE A 114 5.15 -15.29 -13.16
N GLY A 115 4.92 -15.81 -14.36
CA GLY A 115 5.23 -15.17 -15.63
C GLY A 115 6.48 -15.76 -16.29
N LEU A 116 6.86 -15.22 -17.44
CA LEU A 116 8.00 -15.70 -18.22
C LEU A 116 8.73 -14.52 -18.87
N GLY A 117 10.00 -14.35 -18.51
CA GLY A 117 10.83 -13.22 -18.94
C GLY A 117 10.19 -11.86 -18.66
N GLY A 118 10.10 -11.00 -19.68
CA GLY A 118 9.40 -9.71 -19.57
C GLY A 118 7.86 -9.78 -19.47
N MET A 119 7.26 -10.95 -19.70
CA MET A 119 5.81 -11.16 -19.58
C MET A 119 5.46 -11.57 -18.14
N LYS A 120 5.40 -10.57 -17.25
CA LYS A 120 5.07 -10.75 -15.82
C LYS A 120 3.89 -9.86 -15.39
N PRO A 121 3.09 -10.29 -14.40
CA PRO A 121 2.12 -9.41 -13.79
C PRO A 121 2.82 -8.29 -12.99
N ASN A 122 2.12 -7.17 -12.82
CA ASN A 122 2.56 -6.04 -11.98
C ASN A 122 1.46 -5.60 -11.00
N THR A 123 0.29 -6.25 -11.04
CA THR A 123 -0.87 -5.95 -10.21
C THR A 123 -1.45 -7.26 -9.70
N VAL A 124 -1.64 -7.39 -8.39
CA VAL A 124 -2.25 -8.56 -7.77
C VAL A 124 -3.66 -8.22 -7.30
N ILE A 125 -4.63 -9.09 -7.57
CA ILE A 125 -5.98 -9.00 -7.04
C ILE A 125 -6.19 -10.14 -6.04
N ILE A 126 -6.55 -9.79 -4.81
CA ILE A 126 -6.86 -10.76 -3.75
C ILE A 126 -8.24 -10.47 -3.16
N GLY A 127 -9.00 -11.52 -2.83
CA GLY A 127 -10.31 -11.35 -2.21
C GLY A 127 -10.21 -10.98 -0.72
N TRP A 128 -11.15 -10.17 -0.22
CA TRP A 128 -11.26 -9.86 1.20
C TRP A 128 -11.46 -11.15 2.04
N PRO A 129 -10.76 -11.31 3.19
CA PRO A 129 -10.95 -12.45 4.08
C PRO A 129 -12.23 -12.30 4.92
N TYR A 130 -13.39 -12.58 4.32
CA TYR A 130 -14.67 -12.54 5.03
C TYR A 130 -14.70 -13.48 6.23
N SER A 131 -15.41 -13.09 7.29
CA SER A 131 -15.54 -13.86 8.54
C SER A 131 -14.22 -14.11 9.26
N TRP A 132 -13.23 -13.24 9.09
CA TRP A 132 -11.94 -13.37 9.76
C TRP A 132 -12.01 -13.31 11.29
N LYS A 133 -13.06 -12.67 11.85
CA LYS A 133 -13.33 -12.64 13.30
C LYS A 133 -13.93 -13.94 13.86
N LYS A 134 -14.35 -14.89 13.01
CA LYS A 134 -14.92 -16.16 13.50
C LYS A 134 -13.79 -17.12 13.88
N ASP A 135 -13.93 -17.73 15.06
CA ASP A 135 -12.93 -18.62 15.66
C ASP A 135 -12.50 -19.73 14.69
N GLY A 136 -11.17 -19.87 14.52
CA GLY A 136 -10.52 -20.96 13.78
C GLY A 136 -10.01 -20.64 12.37
N SER A 137 -10.33 -19.49 11.78
CA SER A 137 -9.81 -19.15 10.44
C SER A 137 -8.50 -18.38 10.48
N GLU A 138 -7.38 -19.01 10.10
CA GLU A 138 -6.10 -18.33 9.87
C GLU A 138 -6.04 -17.53 8.56
N SER A 139 -7.17 -17.39 7.86
CA SER A 139 -7.21 -16.78 6.53
C SER A 139 -6.83 -15.30 6.50
N TRP A 140 -6.99 -14.58 7.62
CA TRP A 140 -6.54 -13.20 7.74
C TRP A 140 -5.01 -13.10 7.89
N LYS A 141 -4.36 -14.06 8.56
CA LYS A 141 -2.89 -14.13 8.62
C LYS A 141 -2.32 -14.32 7.23
N THR A 142 -2.88 -15.27 6.47
CA THR A 142 -2.54 -15.49 5.06
C THR A 142 -2.76 -14.22 4.22
N PHE A 143 -3.85 -13.49 4.45
CA PHE A 143 -4.13 -12.23 3.77
C PHE A 143 -3.03 -11.19 4.05
N ILE A 144 -2.68 -10.95 5.32
CA ILE A 144 -1.65 -9.97 5.70
C ILE A 144 -0.27 -10.37 5.15
N GLN A 145 0.11 -11.65 5.26
CA GLN A 145 1.36 -12.14 4.68
C GLN A 145 1.39 -11.93 3.18
N THR A 146 0.28 -12.19 2.48
CA THR A 146 0.15 -11.93 1.04
C THR A 146 0.30 -10.44 0.73
N VAL A 147 -0.34 -9.55 1.50
CA VAL A 147 -0.20 -8.08 1.34
C VAL A 147 1.27 -7.66 1.47
N ARG A 148 1.98 -8.19 2.48
CA ARG A 148 3.41 -7.92 2.69
C ARG A 148 4.26 -8.43 1.52
N THR A 149 4.01 -9.66 1.03
CA THR A 149 4.77 -10.20 -0.12
C THR A 149 4.54 -9.37 -1.38
N VAL A 150 3.29 -8.97 -1.68
CA VAL A 150 2.99 -8.13 -2.84
C VAL A 150 3.72 -6.79 -2.77
N ALA A 151 3.73 -6.16 -1.59
CA ALA A 151 4.46 -4.92 -1.35
C ALA A 151 5.98 -5.10 -1.52
N ALA A 152 6.56 -6.18 -0.98
CA ALA A 152 7.98 -6.51 -1.12
C ALA A 152 8.39 -6.77 -2.57
N CYS A 153 7.48 -7.31 -3.39
CA CYS A 153 7.68 -7.47 -4.83
C CYS A 153 7.44 -6.20 -5.66
N HIS A 154 7.16 -5.05 -5.01
CA HIS A 154 6.86 -3.78 -5.67
C HIS A 154 5.74 -3.86 -6.72
N MET A 155 4.70 -4.66 -6.43
CA MET A 155 3.52 -4.77 -7.27
C MET A 155 2.35 -3.98 -6.69
N ALA A 156 1.46 -3.51 -7.56
CA ALA A 156 0.20 -2.93 -7.13
C ALA A 156 -0.72 -4.02 -6.54
N LEU A 157 -1.52 -3.65 -5.55
CA LEU A 157 -2.48 -4.54 -4.91
C LEU A 157 -3.90 -3.98 -5.02
N LEU A 158 -4.84 -4.82 -5.42
CA LEU A 158 -6.27 -4.52 -5.48
C LEU A 158 -7.05 -5.50 -4.59
N VAL A 159 -7.82 -4.97 -3.65
CA VAL A 159 -8.62 -5.77 -2.72
C VAL A 159 -10.09 -5.36 -2.83
N PRO A 160 -10.90 -6.07 -3.65
CA PRO A 160 -12.34 -5.84 -3.69
C PRO A 160 -13.04 -6.43 -2.45
N LYS A 161 -13.56 -5.56 -1.60
CA LYS A 161 -14.49 -5.90 -0.49
C LYS A 161 -15.93 -5.78 -1.00
N GLY A 162 -16.78 -6.73 -0.61
CA GLY A 162 -18.14 -6.84 -1.13
C GLY A 162 -18.23 -7.41 -2.55
N ILE A 163 -17.25 -8.23 -2.97
CA ILE A 163 -17.16 -8.75 -4.36
C ILE A 163 -18.43 -9.46 -4.84
N ASN A 164 -19.20 -10.07 -3.93
CA ASN A 164 -20.46 -10.72 -4.27
C ASN A 164 -21.56 -9.73 -4.72
N PHE A 165 -21.44 -8.45 -4.35
CA PHE A 165 -22.36 -7.38 -4.76
C PHE A 165 -21.93 -6.69 -6.07
N TYR A 166 -20.72 -6.94 -6.57
CA TYR A 166 -20.26 -6.35 -7.82
C TYR A 166 -21.16 -6.76 -9.01
N PRO A 167 -21.31 -5.91 -10.02
CA PRO A 167 -22.13 -6.22 -11.17
C PRO A 167 -21.51 -7.31 -12.04
N GLU A 168 -22.36 -8.14 -12.64
CA GLU A 168 -21.96 -9.03 -13.70
C GLU A 168 -21.68 -8.26 -15.00
N SER A 169 -20.86 -8.83 -15.88
CA SER A 169 -20.43 -8.18 -17.13
C SER A 169 -21.56 -7.98 -18.16
N ASN A 170 -22.74 -8.57 -17.93
CA ASN A 170 -23.96 -8.42 -18.74
C ASN A 170 -24.83 -7.23 -18.31
N HIS A 171 -24.69 -6.78 -17.05
CA HIS A 171 -25.53 -5.75 -16.46
C HIS A 171 -24.90 -4.37 -16.70
N LYS A 172 -25.75 -3.38 -16.99
CA LYS A 172 -25.34 -1.98 -17.08
C LYS A 172 -25.81 -1.28 -15.81
N ILE A 173 -24.89 -0.60 -15.14
CA ILE A 173 -25.19 0.16 -13.94
C ILE A 173 -25.05 1.66 -14.23
N GLY A 174 -25.82 2.46 -13.49
CA GLY A 174 -25.74 3.91 -13.46
C GLY A 174 -25.60 4.36 -12.01
N GLY A 175 -24.99 5.53 -11.80
CA GLY A 175 -24.67 6.05 -10.48
C GLY A 175 -23.25 6.61 -10.43
N ASN A 176 -22.66 6.68 -9.25
CA ASN A 176 -21.35 7.29 -9.06
C ASN A 176 -20.27 6.22 -8.75
N ILE A 177 -19.07 6.43 -9.29
CA ILE A 177 -17.85 5.80 -8.81
C ILE A 177 -17.08 6.88 -8.06
N ASP A 178 -16.92 6.67 -6.76
CA ASP A 178 -16.33 7.64 -5.85
C ASP A 178 -14.89 7.25 -5.55
N ILE A 179 -13.98 8.19 -5.73
CA ILE A 179 -12.54 8.01 -5.58
C ILE A 179 -12.10 8.83 -4.38
N TRP A 180 -11.77 8.15 -3.29
CA TRP A 180 -11.21 8.75 -2.09
C TRP A 180 -9.70 8.75 -2.17
N TRP A 181 -9.17 9.86 -2.68
CA TRP A 181 -7.76 10.07 -2.84
C TRP A 181 -7.18 10.68 -1.55
N ILE A 182 -6.81 9.79 -0.62
CA ILE A 182 -6.26 10.16 0.69
C ILE A 182 -4.72 10.21 0.61
N VAL A 183 -4.12 9.20 -0.05
CA VAL A 183 -2.67 9.08 -0.25
C VAL A 183 -2.33 8.87 -1.72
N HIS A 184 -1.08 9.18 -1.98
CA HIS A 184 -0.42 9.34 -3.25
C HIS A 184 0.10 8.03 -3.83
N ASP A 185 -0.76 7.27 -4.51
CA ASP A 185 -0.40 6.00 -5.17
C ASP A 185 -0.01 6.17 -6.65
N GLY A 186 0.78 7.19 -6.98
CA GLY A 186 1.35 7.35 -8.32
C GLY A 186 0.35 7.51 -9.47
N GLY A 187 -0.89 7.94 -9.16
CA GLY A 187 -1.99 8.10 -10.13
C GLY A 187 -2.84 6.85 -10.37
N LEU A 188 -2.56 5.74 -9.67
CA LEU A 188 -3.27 4.47 -9.86
C LEU A 188 -4.78 4.60 -9.58
N LEU A 189 -5.17 5.33 -8.53
CA LEU A 189 -6.57 5.59 -8.16
C LEU A 189 -7.34 6.34 -9.24
N MET A 190 -6.66 7.09 -10.10
CA MET A 190 -7.28 7.76 -11.25
C MET A 190 -7.38 6.84 -12.46
N LEU A 191 -6.38 5.99 -12.69
CA LEU A 191 -6.33 5.09 -13.84
C LEU A 191 -7.37 3.97 -13.75
N LEU A 192 -7.54 3.36 -12.58
CA LEU A 192 -8.46 2.23 -12.40
C LEU A 192 -9.93 2.55 -12.78
N PRO A 193 -10.56 3.61 -12.23
CA PRO A 193 -11.91 4.00 -12.63
C PRO A 193 -12.01 4.46 -14.08
N PHE A 194 -10.96 5.10 -14.62
CA PHE A 194 -10.89 5.43 -16.03
C PHE A 194 -10.96 4.17 -16.92
N LEU A 195 -10.19 3.13 -16.59
CA LEU A 195 -10.23 1.84 -17.29
C LEU A 195 -11.58 1.14 -17.13
N LEU A 196 -12.14 1.12 -15.91
CA LEU A 196 -13.46 0.50 -15.66
C LEU A 196 -14.57 1.14 -16.50
N LYS A 197 -14.60 2.48 -16.63
CA LYS A 197 -15.60 3.19 -17.44
C LYS A 197 -15.56 2.87 -18.93
N GLN A 198 -14.45 2.33 -19.45
CA GLN A 198 -14.39 1.86 -20.84
C GLN A 198 -15.31 0.65 -21.06
N HIS A 199 -15.50 -0.17 -20.02
CA HIS A 199 -16.38 -1.33 -20.06
C HIS A 199 -17.86 -0.93 -20.04
N ARG A 200 -18.69 -1.65 -20.80
CA ARG A 200 -20.12 -1.38 -20.97
C ARG A 200 -20.93 -1.33 -19.67
N THR A 201 -20.49 -2.06 -18.65
CA THR A 201 -21.13 -2.13 -17.33
C THR A 201 -21.07 -0.80 -16.60
N TRP A 202 -19.91 -0.13 -16.62
CA TRP A 202 -19.61 1.08 -15.85
C TRP A 202 -19.67 2.37 -16.66
N ARG A 203 -19.87 2.27 -17.98
CA ARG A 203 -19.85 3.41 -18.91
C ARG A 203 -20.77 4.56 -18.51
N ASN A 204 -21.92 4.23 -17.92
CA ASN A 204 -22.93 5.22 -17.52
C ASN A 204 -22.69 5.80 -16.12
N CYS A 205 -21.64 5.37 -15.42
CA CYS A 205 -21.31 5.91 -14.11
C CYS A 205 -20.59 7.25 -14.22
N LYS A 206 -20.89 8.18 -13.31
CA LYS A 206 -20.18 9.45 -13.13
C LYS A 206 -19.00 9.24 -12.17
N LEU A 207 -17.90 9.95 -12.40
CA LEU A 207 -16.75 9.91 -11.50
C LEU A 207 -16.85 11.08 -10.52
N ARG A 208 -16.65 10.81 -9.23
CA ARG A 208 -16.45 11.85 -8.21
C ARG A 208 -15.13 11.60 -7.50
N ILE A 209 -14.33 12.63 -7.33
CA ILE A 209 -13.01 12.58 -6.70
C ILE A 209 -13.08 13.42 -5.43
N PHE A 210 -12.86 12.75 -4.31
CA PHE A 210 -12.73 13.36 -3.00
C PHE A 210 -11.25 13.32 -2.64
N THR A 211 -10.62 14.50 -2.53
CA THR A 211 -9.25 14.63 -2.04
C THR A 211 -9.28 15.18 -0.63
N VAL A 212 -8.41 14.67 0.24
CA VAL A 212 -8.34 15.13 1.63
C VAL A 212 -7.26 16.21 1.77
N ALA A 213 -7.63 17.35 2.33
CA ALA A 213 -6.73 18.46 2.63
C ALA A 213 -6.65 18.68 4.15
N GLN A 214 -5.49 19.11 4.62
CA GLN A 214 -5.28 19.56 5.99
C GLN A 214 -5.68 21.03 6.12
N MET A 215 -5.93 21.48 7.36
CA MET A 215 -6.35 22.87 7.64
C MET A 215 -5.33 23.93 7.19
N GLU A 216 -4.07 23.51 7.02
CA GLU A 216 -2.95 24.36 6.60
C GLU A 216 -2.84 24.47 5.06
N ASP A 217 -3.50 23.57 4.31
CA ASP A 217 -3.42 23.50 2.86
C ASP A 217 -4.37 24.50 2.19
N ASN A 218 -4.00 25.00 1.00
CA ASN A 218 -4.90 25.83 0.19
C ASN A 218 -5.90 24.95 -0.59
N SER A 219 -7.00 24.58 0.08
CA SER A 219 -8.05 23.72 -0.47
C SER A 219 -8.68 24.27 -1.77
N ILE A 220 -8.82 25.60 -1.87
CA ILE A 220 -9.38 26.27 -3.06
C ILE A 220 -8.45 26.10 -4.27
N GLN A 221 -7.16 26.36 -4.08
CA GLN A 221 -6.18 26.24 -5.16
C GLN A 221 -5.98 24.77 -5.57
N MET A 222 -5.92 23.86 -4.60
CA MET A 222 -5.86 22.42 -4.87
C MET A 222 -7.03 21.94 -5.73
N LYS A 223 -8.25 22.38 -5.42
CA LYS A 223 -9.45 22.08 -6.22
C LYS A 223 -9.33 22.59 -7.65
N LYS A 224 -8.84 23.81 -7.83
CA LYS A 224 -8.67 24.46 -9.14
C LYS A 224 -7.63 23.73 -9.99
N ASP A 225 -6.50 23.37 -9.39
CA ASP A 225 -5.41 22.70 -10.11
C ASP A 225 -5.79 21.28 -10.48
N LEU A 226 -6.47 20.55 -9.60
CA LEU A 226 -6.97 19.22 -9.90
C LEU A 226 -8.02 19.23 -11.03
N LYS A 227 -8.94 20.21 -11.04
CA LYS A 227 -9.88 20.41 -12.16
C LYS A 227 -9.16 20.70 -13.48
N THR A 228 -8.17 21.58 -13.45
CA THR A 228 -7.36 21.94 -14.63
C THR A 228 -6.61 20.71 -15.16
N PHE A 229 -6.07 19.91 -14.25
CA PHE A 229 -5.38 18.68 -14.58
C PHE A 229 -6.28 17.64 -15.26
N LEU A 230 -7.46 17.38 -14.69
CA LEU A 230 -8.45 16.46 -15.26
C LEU A 230 -8.93 16.93 -16.64
N TYR A 231 -9.11 18.24 -16.82
CA TYR A 231 -9.43 18.84 -18.11
C TYR A 231 -8.36 18.53 -19.17
N HIS A 232 -7.08 18.68 -18.84
CA HIS A 232 -5.98 18.33 -19.76
C HIS A 232 -5.93 16.82 -20.10
N LEU A 233 -6.36 15.96 -19.17
CA LEU A 233 -6.47 14.53 -19.39
C LEU A 233 -7.78 14.08 -20.07
N ARG A 234 -8.73 15.01 -20.26
CA ARG A 234 -10.08 14.72 -20.77
C ARG A 234 -10.83 13.69 -19.91
N ILE A 235 -10.61 13.74 -18.60
CA ILE A 235 -11.33 12.91 -17.63
C ILE A 235 -12.47 13.76 -17.07
N GLU A 236 -13.70 13.35 -17.37
CA GLU A 236 -14.90 13.99 -16.82
C GLU A 236 -15.18 13.42 -15.41
N ALA A 237 -14.87 14.22 -14.40
CA ALA A 237 -15.09 13.91 -12.99
C ALA A 237 -15.41 15.16 -12.17
N ASP A 238 -16.30 15.01 -11.19
CA ASP A 238 -16.55 16.04 -10.19
C ASP A 238 -15.45 15.99 -9.12
N VAL A 239 -14.94 17.14 -8.71
CA VAL A 239 -13.86 17.24 -7.71
C VAL A 239 -14.37 17.96 -6.48
N GLU A 240 -14.18 17.34 -5.32
CA GLU A 240 -14.44 17.90 -4.01
C GLU A 240 -13.21 17.75 -3.11
N VAL A 241 -12.89 18.81 -2.37
CA VAL A 241 -11.81 18.81 -1.38
C VAL A 241 -12.45 18.75 -0.02
N VAL A 242 -12.06 17.76 0.78
CA VAL A 242 -12.58 17.52 2.12
C VAL A 242 -11.49 17.89 3.12
N GLU A 243 -11.77 18.87 3.96
CA GLU A 243 -10.84 19.32 4.99
C GLU A 243 -10.95 18.43 6.23
N MET A 244 -9.82 17.91 6.72
CA MET A 244 -9.74 17.05 7.89
C MET A 244 -8.55 17.41 8.79
N MET A 245 -8.66 17.10 10.09
CA MET A 245 -7.56 17.28 11.03
C MET A 245 -6.47 16.22 10.83
N ASN A 246 -5.22 16.55 11.12
CA ASN A 246 -4.07 15.63 10.98
C ASN A 246 -4.21 14.35 11.81
N SER A 247 -4.86 14.42 12.98
CA SER A 247 -5.17 13.26 13.80
C SER A 247 -6.06 12.24 13.09
N ASP A 248 -6.92 12.72 12.20
CA ASP A 248 -7.99 11.96 11.57
C ASP A 248 -7.54 11.30 10.26
N ILE A 249 -6.31 11.58 9.82
CA ILE A 249 -5.64 10.94 8.66
C ILE A 249 -4.23 10.41 8.99
N SER A 250 -3.86 10.36 10.27
CA SER A 250 -2.48 10.09 10.71
C SER A 250 -1.85 8.80 10.15
N GLU A 251 -2.64 7.72 9.99
CA GLU A 251 -2.18 6.46 9.41
C GLU A 251 -1.75 6.59 7.94
N TYR A 252 -2.38 7.50 7.22
CA TYR A 252 -2.08 7.82 5.84
C TYR A 252 -0.92 8.82 5.71
N THR A 253 -0.81 9.76 6.65
CA THR A 253 0.24 10.80 6.65
C THR A 253 1.66 10.23 6.86
N TYR A 254 1.83 9.21 7.71
CA TYR A 254 3.15 8.60 7.92
C TYR A 254 3.68 7.87 6.69
N GLU A 255 2.82 7.09 6.01
CA GLU A 255 3.20 6.42 4.76
C GLU A 255 3.51 7.44 3.66
N ARG A 256 2.77 8.55 3.62
CA ARG A 256 2.91 9.61 2.62
C ARG A 256 4.33 10.18 2.56
N THR A 257 4.90 10.58 3.71
CA THR A 257 6.22 11.23 3.74
C THR A 257 7.33 10.29 3.28
N LEU A 258 7.34 9.05 3.75
CA LEU A 258 8.37 8.07 3.40
C LEU A 258 8.30 7.67 1.91
N MET A 259 7.08 7.47 1.39
CA MET A 259 6.88 7.09 -0.01
C MET A 259 7.19 8.25 -0.97
N MET A 260 6.94 9.50 -0.57
CA MET A 260 7.29 10.69 -1.35
C MET A 260 8.80 10.81 -1.59
N GLU A 261 9.63 10.58 -0.57
CA GLU A 261 11.09 10.71 -0.68
C GLU A 261 11.69 9.66 -1.63
N GLN A 262 11.36 8.38 -1.42
CA GLN A 262 11.80 7.28 -2.27
C GLN A 262 11.36 7.47 -3.73
N ARG A 263 10.15 8.00 -3.92
CA ARG A 263 9.60 8.24 -5.25
C ARG A 263 10.24 9.45 -5.95
N ASN A 264 10.57 10.50 -5.20
CA ASN A 264 11.28 11.65 -5.76
C ASN A 264 12.68 11.25 -6.26
N GLU A 265 13.34 10.32 -5.58
CA GLU A 265 14.58 9.72 -6.04
C GLU A 265 14.37 8.94 -7.36
N MET A 266 13.38 8.05 -7.40
CA MET A 266 13.02 7.29 -8.61
C MET A 266 12.68 8.21 -9.81
N LEU A 267 11.92 9.29 -9.59
CA LEU A 267 11.54 10.22 -10.66
C LEU A 267 12.76 10.98 -11.22
N ARG A 268 13.80 11.24 -10.41
CA ARG A 268 15.06 11.83 -10.88
C ARG A 268 15.81 10.86 -11.80
N GLU A 269 15.83 9.57 -11.46
CA GLU A 269 16.46 8.54 -12.30
C GLU A 269 15.76 8.40 -13.67
N LEU A 270 14.44 8.59 -13.72
CA LEU A 270 13.63 8.47 -14.95
C LEU A 270 13.81 9.62 -15.96
N ARG A 271 14.58 10.67 -15.62
CA ARG A 271 14.90 11.83 -16.49
C ARG A 271 13.67 12.35 -17.27
N LEU A 272 12.58 12.61 -16.56
CA LEU A 272 11.35 13.13 -17.15
C LEU A 272 11.53 14.60 -17.57
N ASN A 273 11.02 14.95 -18.76
CA ASN A 273 11.02 16.34 -19.20
C ASN A 273 9.94 17.15 -18.46
N LYS A 274 10.08 18.47 -18.32
CA LYS A 274 9.12 19.34 -17.61
C LYS A 274 7.65 19.13 -18.04
N LYS A 275 7.42 18.91 -19.34
CA LYS A 275 6.08 18.63 -19.90
C LYS A 275 5.52 17.27 -19.44
N GLU A 276 6.36 16.26 -19.24
CA GLU A 276 5.96 14.95 -18.75
C GLU A 276 5.70 14.98 -17.23
N ASN A 277 6.54 15.69 -16.47
CA ASN A 277 6.31 15.91 -15.03
C ASN A 277 4.97 16.60 -14.76
N SER A 278 4.60 17.62 -15.56
CA SER A 278 3.31 18.30 -15.41
C SER A 278 2.08 17.41 -15.67
N LYS A 279 2.26 16.23 -16.27
CA LYS A 279 1.19 15.26 -16.52
C LYS A 279 1.03 14.22 -15.40
N ILE A 280 1.87 14.27 -14.38
CA ILE A 280 1.78 13.39 -13.22
C ILE A 280 0.85 14.08 -12.21
N VAL A 281 -0.33 13.49 -11.99
CA VAL A 281 -1.36 14.01 -11.04
C VAL A 281 -0.73 14.35 -9.68
N GLN A 282 0.22 13.51 -9.30
CA GLN A 282 0.89 13.51 -8.02
C GLN A 282 1.60 14.82 -7.72
N THR A 283 2.36 15.33 -8.69
CA THR A 283 3.16 16.54 -8.55
C THR A 283 2.30 17.76 -8.20
N ILE A 284 1.07 17.81 -8.70
CA ILE A 284 0.15 18.93 -8.44
C ILE A 284 -0.27 18.94 -6.97
N VAL A 285 -0.62 17.78 -6.42
CA VAL A 285 -1.07 17.72 -5.02
C VAL A 285 0.11 17.90 -4.07
N ASP A 286 1.27 17.33 -4.38
CA ASP A 286 2.49 17.49 -3.57
C ASP A 286 2.90 18.97 -3.42
N HIS A 287 2.75 19.79 -4.46
CA HIS A 287 3.00 21.23 -4.40
C HIS A 287 2.15 21.99 -3.37
N HIS A 288 0.95 21.48 -3.05
CA HIS A 288 0.03 22.15 -2.12
C HIS A 288 0.19 21.71 -0.66
N HIS A 289 0.91 20.62 -0.42
CA HIS A 289 1.23 20.14 0.93
C HIS A 289 2.62 20.55 1.41
N ASP A 290 3.47 21.11 0.53
CA ASP A 290 4.85 21.48 0.85
C ASP A 290 4.99 22.99 1.14
N VAL A 291 4.41 23.42 2.27
CA VAL A 291 4.69 24.73 2.88
C VAL A 291 5.04 24.55 4.36
N THR A 292 6.00 23.67 4.69
CA THR A 292 6.81 23.78 5.92
C THR A 292 8.06 22.90 5.83
N LYS A 293 9.17 23.45 5.30
CA LYS A 293 10.51 22.96 5.66
C LYS A 293 10.83 23.35 7.10
N THR A 294 10.22 22.68 8.08
CA THR A 294 10.83 22.55 9.41
C THR A 294 11.69 21.31 9.40
N SER A 295 13.01 21.52 9.33
CA SER A 295 14.04 20.50 9.49
C SER A 295 13.87 19.81 10.86
N SER A 296 13.13 18.71 10.93
CA SER A 296 13.24 17.77 12.04
C SER A 296 14.53 16.98 11.83
N LYS A 297 15.63 17.46 12.43
CA LYS A 297 16.90 16.72 12.51
C LYS A 297 16.70 15.48 13.36
N VAL A 298 16.28 14.37 12.75
CA VAL A 298 16.44 13.04 13.35
C VAL A 298 17.85 12.58 12.96
N ARG A 299 18.82 12.81 13.86
CA ARG A 299 20.17 12.27 13.73
C ARG A 299 20.09 10.74 13.86
N PHE A 300 20.45 10.02 12.80
CA PHE A 300 20.79 8.61 12.90
C PHE A 300 22.17 8.51 13.56
N ALA A 301 22.23 7.92 14.75
CA ALA A 301 23.46 7.45 15.34
C ALA A 301 23.55 5.95 15.03
N ASP A 302 24.33 5.59 14.02
CA ASP A 302 24.78 4.21 13.84
C ASP A 302 26.15 4.03 14.52
N PRO A 303 26.35 2.96 15.30
CA PRO A 303 27.62 2.67 15.95
C PRO A 303 28.62 2.08 14.95
N THR A 304 29.80 2.71 14.89
CA THR A 304 31.11 2.11 14.61
C THR A 304 31.22 1.08 13.47
N VAL A 305 31.75 1.53 12.34
CA VAL A 305 32.72 0.75 11.55
C VAL A 305 33.83 1.71 11.10
N ASN A 306 35.01 1.56 11.69
CA ASN A 306 36.26 2.14 11.20
C ASN A 306 36.64 1.44 9.89
N ILE A 307 36.65 2.18 8.78
CA ILE A 307 37.52 1.85 7.64
C ILE A 307 38.13 3.17 7.18
N GLU A 308 39.44 3.26 7.38
CA GLU A 308 40.33 4.23 6.75
C GLU A 308 40.42 3.91 5.25
N GLU A 309 40.08 4.84 4.36
CA GLU A 309 40.77 4.95 3.07
C GLU A 309 40.96 6.43 2.70
N LYS A 310 42.21 6.74 2.34
CA LYS A 310 42.76 8.06 2.01
C LYS A 310 42.59 8.40 0.52
N HIS A 311 42.90 9.66 0.24
CA HIS A 311 43.24 10.29 -1.05
C HIS A 311 42.03 10.68 -1.91
N GLU A 312 41.96 11.85 -2.54
CA GLU A 312 42.83 13.02 -2.67
C GLU A 312 41.94 14.10 -3.32
N ASN A 313 42.15 15.38 -2.99
CA ASN A 313 42.29 16.43 -4.01
C ASN A 313 42.69 17.76 -3.37
N GLU A 314 43.82 18.22 -3.88
CA GLU A 314 44.55 19.48 -3.74
C GLU A 314 43.63 20.71 -3.89
N ALA A 315 43.71 21.72 -3.03
CA ALA A 315 44.68 22.83 -2.94
C ALA A 315 44.22 24.09 -3.69
N ASP A 316 43.83 25.11 -2.91
CA ASP A 316 44.18 26.53 -2.99
C ASP A 316 43.27 27.23 -1.94
N GLY A 317 43.75 27.83 -0.85
CA GLY A 317 44.85 28.77 -0.78
C GLY A 317 44.30 30.19 -0.94
N ASP A 318 43.82 30.82 0.13
CA ASP A 318 44.57 31.92 0.76
C ASP A 318 43.86 32.48 2.01
N GLU A 319 44.68 32.74 3.03
CA GLU A 319 44.31 33.25 4.34
C GLU A 319 44.10 34.77 4.34
N LYS A 320 43.34 35.26 5.32
CA LYS A 320 43.77 36.42 6.12
C LYS A 320 43.10 36.45 7.49
N VAL A 321 43.84 36.00 8.49
CA VAL A 321 43.65 36.27 9.92
C VAL A 321 44.50 37.48 10.30
N LYS A 322 43.99 38.32 11.21
CA LYS A 322 44.73 39.07 12.26
C LYS A 322 43.69 39.55 13.28
N THR A 323 43.43 38.83 14.39
CA THR A 323 44.09 38.83 15.72
C THR A 323 43.97 40.12 16.55
N ARG A 324 43.75 39.86 17.86
CA ARG A 324 43.88 40.69 19.07
C ARG A 324 42.56 41.33 19.54
N GLU A 325 42.18 41.29 20.81
CA GLU A 325 42.96 41.29 22.06
C GLU A 325 42.17 40.70 23.24
N ALA A 326 42.88 40.36 24.31
CA ALA A 326 42.36 39.83 25.57
C ALA A 326 42.04 40.96 26.56
N GLU A 327 41.08 40.74 27.47
CA GLU A 327 41.02 41.42 28.77
C GLU A 327 40.67 40.43 29.89
N VAL A 328 41.37 40.61 31.00
CA VAL A 328 41.41 39.89 32.27
C VAL A 328 40.84 40.83 33.33
N ASP A 329 40.09 40.31 34.31
CA ASP A 329 40.01 40.72 35.75
C ASP A 329 38.63 40.35 36.35
N THR A 330 38.39 40.00 37.62
CA THR A 330 39.19 39.69 38.82
C THR A 330 38.26 39.09 39.92
N LEU A 331 38.87 38.43 40.93
CA LEU A 331 38.49 38.31 42.37
C LEU A 331 37.29 37.43 42.77
N GLU A 332 37.51 36.24 43.35
CA GLU A 332 37.74 35.89 44.79
C GLU A 332 36.50 35.98 45.71
N THR A 333 36.15 34.88 46.42
CA THR A 333 36.15 34.74 47.91
C THR A 333 35.52 33.40 48.40
N LYS A 334 36.38 32.52 48.94
CA LYS A 334 36.34 31.66 50.17
C LYS A 334 35.11 30.84 50.66
N MET A 335 35.47 29.59 51.06
CA MET A 335 35.12 28.84 52.31
C MET A 335 33.68 28.34 52.50
N GLU A 336 33.35 27.19 53.10
CA GLU A 336 34.02 25.98 53.62
C GLU A 336 32.90 25.00 54.10
N ASN A 337 33.29 23.80 54.55
CA ASN A 337 32.50 22.73 55.21
C ASN A 337 31.82 21.72 54.26
N GLY A 338 32.07 20.41 54.32
CA GLY A 338 32.63 19.60 55.40
C GLY A 338 31.72 18.41 55.74
N SER A 339 31.86 17.35 54.94
CA SER A 339 32.01 15.94 55.37
C SER A 339 31.04 15.29 56.35
N THR A 340 30.54 14.10 55.98
CA THR A 340 30.59 12.92 56.85
C THR A 340 30.39 11.63 56.05
N LEU A 341 31.43 10.79 56.06
CA LEU A 341 31.41 9.35 55.78
C LEU A 341 31.03 8.62 57.07
N ASN A 342 30.40 7.44 56.96
CA ASN A 342 30.84 6.22 57.67
C ASN A 342 30.10 4.96 57.16
N MET A 343 30.91 3.94 56.88
CA MET A 343 30.52 2.52 56.77
C MET A 343 30.56 1.85 58.15
N VAL A 344 29.81 0.75 58.34
CA VAL A 344 30.29 -0.62 58.71
C VAL A 344 29.11 -1.54 59.08
N GLU A 345 29.27 -2.82 58.69
CA GLU A 345 28.47 -4.05 58.84
C GLU A 345 27.96 -4.35 60.29
N LYS A 346 27.00 -5.22 60.61
CA LYS A 346 26.78 -6.66 60.26
C LYS A 346 25.52 -7.16 61.02
N GLY A 347 24.80 -8.19 60.52
CA GLY A 347 23.90 -9.01 61.35
C GLY A 347 22.67 -9.62 60.66
N GLN A 348 22.63 -10.96 60.57
CA GLN A 348 21.53 -11.78 60.04
C GLN A 348 20.32 -11.85 60.98
N SER A 349 19.10 -11.86 60.44
CA SER A 349 17.99 -12.69 60.94
C SER A 349 16.92 -12.86 59.86
N GLU A 350 16.46 -14.10 59.73
CA GLU A 350 15.42 -14.58 58.84
C GLU A 350 14.05 -14.02 59.25
N ASP A 351 13.22 -13.64 58.27
CA ASP A 351 11.76 -13.65 58.42
C ASP A 351 11.11 -13.77 57.05
N GLU A 352 10.49 -14.92 56.81
CA GLU A 352 9.70 -15.28 55.63
C GLU A 352 8.48 -14.35 55.49
N LYS A 353 8.28 -13.77 54.29
CA LYS A 353 6.96 -13.32 53.81
C LYS A 353 6.78 -13.59 52.31
N PRO A 354 5.55 -13.93 51.90
CA PRO A 354 5.30 -14.91 50.85
C PRO A 354 5.40 -14.34 49.43
N GLU A 355 5.78 -15.21 48.50
CA GLU A 355 5.67 -15.01 47.06
C GLU A 355 4.25 -14.56 46.68
N LYS A 356 4.13 -13.29 46.27
CA LYS A 356 2.97 -12.86 45.48
C LYS A 356 3.22 -13.27 44.04
N HIS A 357 2.57 -14.35 43.62
CA HIS A 357 2.25 -14.59 42.22
C HIS A 357 1.75 -13.30 41.57
N ILE A 358 2.52 -12.78 40.61
CA ILE A 358 2.07 -11.67 39.75
C ILE A 358 1.08 -12.25 38.75
N MET A 359 -0.17 -12.37 39.18
CA MET A 359 -1.32 -12.39 38.31
C MET A 359 -1.69 -10.91 38.06
N GLY A 360 -1.43 -10.40 36.86
CA GLY A 360 -1.59 -8.97 36.59
C GLY A 360 -1.45 -8.61 35.13
N GLY A 361 -2.26 -9.23 34.26
CA GLY A 361 -2.51 -8.71 32.93
C GLY A 361 -3.32 -7.42 33.04
N THR A 362 -2.66 -6.27 32.91
CA THR A 362 -3.34 -4.99 32.74
C THR A 362 -3.66 -4.81 31.26
N ASN A 363 -4.88 -5.22 30.86
CA ASN A 363 -5.52 -4.83 29.61
C ASN A 363 -5.81 -3.32 29.60
N ARG A 364 -4.77 -2.48 29.52
CA ARG A 364 -4.95 -1.10 29.06
C ARG A 364 -4.80 -1.13 27.54
N PRO A 365 -5.82 -0.73 26.77
CA PRO A 365 -5.67 -0.65 25.33
C PRO A 365 -4.54 0.34 25.01
N ASP A 366 -3.57 -0.10 24.19
CA ASP A 366 -2.48 0.75 23.73
C ASP A 366 -3.04 2.08 23.22
N GLU A 367 -2.58 3.22 23.76
CA GLU A 367 -3.09 4.55 23.35
C GLU A 367 -2.99 4.78 21.83
N VAL A 368 -1.96 4.21 21.21
CA VAL A 368 -1.76 4.23 19.75
C VAL A 368 -2.89 3.51 19.02
N ASN A 369 -3.36 2.37 19.54
CA ASN A 369 -4.44 1.61 18.95
C ASN A 369 -5.78 2.36 19.05
N VAL A 370 -6.06 2.94 20.21
CA VAL A 370 -7.28 3.74 20.43
C VAL A 370 -7.34 4.92 19.46
N ARG A 371 -6.20 5.62 19.27
CA ARG A 371 -6.10 6.72 18.31
C ARG A 371 -6.38 6.27 16.88
N ARG A 372 -5.78 5.16 16.44
CA ARG A 372 -6.01 4.57 15.11
C ARG A 372 -7.47 4.25 14.84
N MET A 373 -8.14 3.64 15.81
CA MET A 373 -9.57 3.31 15.67
C MET A 373 -10.42 4.57 15.56
N HIS A 374 -10.13 5.60 16.35
CA HIS A 374 -10.84 6.87 16.27
C HIS A 374 -10.63 7.58 14.91
N THR A 375 -9.42 7.53 14.36
CA THR A 375 -9.11 7.96 12.99
C THR A 375 -9.98 7.22 11.96
N ALA A 376 -10.07 5.89 12.04
CA ALA A 376 -10.89 5.09 11.13
C ALA A 376 -12.37 5.46 11.19
N ILE A 377 -12.93 5.64 12.39
CA ILE A 377 -14.34 5.99 12.60
C ILE A 377 -14.66 7.33 11.93
N LYS A 378 -13.90 8.38 12.25
CA LYS A 378 -14.14 9.71 11.72
C LYS A 378 -14.01 9.77 10.19
N LEU A 379 -12.98 9.10 9.66
CA LEU A 379 -12.80 9.03 8.21
C LEU A 379 -13.95 8.27 7.55
N ASN A 380 -14.38 7.15 8.14
CA ASN A 380 -15.51 6.39 7.63
C ASN A 380 -16.82 7.20 7.66
N GLU A 381 -17.11 7.92 8.74
CA GLU A 381 -18.29 8.79 8.84
C GLU A 381 -18.37 9.77 7.66
N VAL A 382 -17.25 10.42 7.33
CA VAL A 382 -17.17 11.36 6.22
C VAL A 382 -17.34 10.66 4.86
N ILE A 383 -16.74 9.46 4.70
CA ILE A 383 -16.87 8.66 3.48
C ILE A 383 -18.31 8.22 3.25
N VAL A 384 -18.94 7.62 4.25
CA VAL A 384 -20.31 7.11 4.21
C VAL A 384 -21.28 8.25 3.93
N ASN A 385 -21.18 9.37 4.64
CA ASN A 385 -22.05 10.53 4.43
C ASN A 385 -22.08 11.04 2.98
N LYS A 386 -21.00 10.85 2.21
CA LYS A 386 -20.91 11.30 0.81
C LYS A 386 -21.09 10.18 -0.22
N SER A 387 -20.81 8.94 0.16
CA SER A 387 -20.55 7.82 -0.76
C SER A 387 -21.35 6.55 -0.46
N GLN A 388 -22.28 6.57 0.50
CA GLN A 388 -23.11 5.41 0.86
C GLN A 388 -23.86 4.81 -0.35
N ASP A 389 -24.44 5.67 -1.20
CA ASP A 389 -25.20 5.26 -2.40
C ASP A 389 -24.31 5.07 -3.65
N ALA A 390 -22.99 5.15 -3.50
CA ALA A 390 -22.07 4.98 -4.61
C ALA A 390 -22.10 3.54 -5.16
N GLN A 391 -21.96 3.40 -6.47
CA GLN A 391 -21.86 2.08 -7.11
C GLN A 391 -20.49 1.44 -6.89
N LEU A 392 -19.47 2.23 -6.57
CA LEU A 392 -18.16 1.73 -6.19
C LEU A 392 -17.41 2.83 -5.45
N VAL A 393 -16.87 2.51 -4.28
CA VAL A 393 -15.93 3.37 -3.56
C VAL A 393 -14.52 2.82 -3.78
N ILE A 394 -13.61 3.64 -4.30
CA ILE A 394 -12.20 3.31 -4.50
C ILE A 394 -11.38 4.13 -3.51
N MET A 395 -10.53 3.48 -2.72
CA MET A 395 -9.71 4.16 -1.72
C MET A 395 -8.35 3.50 -1.54
N ASN A 396 -7.40 4.23 -0.95
CA ASN A 396 -6.09 3.70 -0.63
C ASN A 396 -6.16 2.64 0.48
N LEU A 397 -5.42 1.54 0.32
CA LEU A 397 -5.19 0.53 1.34
C LEU A 397 -3.96 0.93 2.19
N PRO A 398 -4.15 1.32 3.47
CA PRO A 398 -3.04 1.61 4.35
C PRO A 398 -2.16 0.37 4.56
N GLY A 399 -0.87 0.58 4.85
CA GLY A 399 0.08 -0.53 4.93
C GLY A 399 -0.07 -1.39 6.15
N PRO A 400 0.23 -2.70 6.02
CA PRO A 400 0.26 -3.57 7.17
C PRO A 400 1.36 -3.13 8.15
N PRO A 401 1.20 -3.39 9.45
CA PRO A 401 2.23 -3.08 10.44
C PRO A 401 3.53 -3.82 10.11
N ARG A 402 4.67 -3.14 10.34
CA ARG A 402 6.02 -3.70 10.12
C ARG A 402 6.29 -4.90 11.02
N GLU A 403 5.88 -4.82 12.28
CA GLU A 403 6.02 -5.91 13.25
C GLU A 403 4.93 -6.97 13.04
N SER A 404 5.36 -8.24 12.97
CA SER A 404 4.48 -9.41 12.86
C SER A 404 4.00 -9.88 14.24
N LYS A 405 3.33 -8.99 14.99
CA LYS A 405 2.68 -9.33 16.26
C LYS A 405 1.18 -9.52 16.04
N ILE A 406 0.61 -10.58 16.59
CA ILE A 406 -0.81 -10.95 16.41
C ILE A 406 -1.74 -9.79 16.77
N ASP A 407 -1.50 -9.10 17.89
CA ASP A 407 -2.34 -7.98 18.33
C ASP A 407 -2.31 -6.82 17.32
N ARG A 408 -1.13 -6.50 16.77
CA ARG A 408 -0.95 -5.39 15.81
C ARG A 408 -1.62 -5.71 14.47
N GLU A 409 -1.51 -6.96 14.03
CA GLU A 409 -2.14 -7.43 12.79
C GLU A 409 -3.67 -7.51 12.93
N THR A 410 -4.17 -7.94 14.09
CA THR A 410 -5.60 -7.94 14.41
C THR A 410 -6.14 -6.51 14.40
N ASN A 411 -5.46 -5.58 15.07
CA ASN A 411 -5.81 -4.16 15.06
C ASN A 411 -5.84 -3.56 13.64
N TYR A 412 -4.91 -3.97 12.77
CA TYR A 412 -4.91 -3.56 11.37
C TYR A 412 -6.16 -4.06 10.62
N MET A 413 -6.56 -5.32 10.84
CA MET A 413 -7.80 -5.85 10.25
C MET A 413 -9.05 -5.17 10.81
N GLU A 414 -9.07 -4.83 12.10
CA GLU A 414 -10.17 -4.06 12.71
C GLU A 414 -10.27 -2.66 12.13
N PHE A 415 -9.14 -1.98 11.99
CA PHE A 415 -9.05 -0.66 11.36
C PHE A 415 -9.66 -0.68 9.95
N LEU A 416 -9.27 -1.66 9.12
CA LEU A 416 -9.81 -1.79 7.75
C LEU A 416 -11.31 -2.11 7.73
N GLU A 417 -11.82 -2.91 8.67
CA GLU A 417 -13.25 -3.16 8.78
C GLU A 417 -14.03 -1.89 9.10
N VAL A 418 -13.62 -1.16 10.14
CA VAL A 418 -14.27 0.09 10.58
C VAL A 418 -14.21 1.17 9.50
N LEU A 419 -13.06 1.29 8.84
CA LEU A 419 -12.86 2.26 7.75
C LEU A 419 -13.81 2.06 6.56
N THR A 420 -14.31 0.83 6.36
CA THR A 420 -15.13 0.46 5.20
C THR A 420 -16.52 -0.04 5.61
N GLU A 421 -16.92 0.25 6.85
CA GLU A 421 -18.22 -0.15 7.39
C GLU A 421 -19.34 0.72 6.81
N GLY A 422 -20.46 0.09 6.41
CA GLY A 422 -21.59 0.79 5.78
C GLY A 422 -21.46 0.99 4.27
N LEU A 423 -20.36 0.54 3.65
CA LEU A 423 -20.14 0.61 2.19
C LEU A 423 -20.32 -0.79 1.56
N GLU A 424 -21.17 -0.90 0.53
CA GLU A 424 -21.51 -2.20 -0.07
C GLU A 424 -20.38 -2.74 -0.98
N LYS A 425 -19.77 -1.86 -1.78
CA LYS A 425 -18.76 -2.22 -2.80
C LYS A 425 -17.55 -1.30 -2.67
N VAL A 426 -16.45 -1.83 -2.13
CA VAL A 426 -15.21 -1.09 -1.93
C VAL A 426 -14.07 -1.75 -2.69
N LEU A 427 -13.25 -0.96 -3.35
CA LEU A 427 -11.98 -1.39 -3.93
C LEU A 427 -10.86 -0.68 -3.20
N MET A 428 -10.16 -1.41 -2.33
CA MET A 428 -8.96 -0.90 -1.68
C MET A 428 -7.75 -1.12 -2.61
N VAL A 429 -6.94 -0.08 -2.78
CA VAL A 429 -5.85 -0.02 -3.77
C VAL A 429 -4.56 0.36 -3.07
N ARG A 430 -3.46 -0.34 -3.38
CA ARG A 430 -2.11 0.03 -2.96
C ARG A 430 -1.18 0.04 -4.17
N GLY A 431 -0.41 1.11 -4.34
CA GLY A 431 0.67 1.12 -5.35
C GLY A 431 1.88 0.28 -4.91
N GLY A 432 2.65 -0.20 -5.89
CA GLY A 432 3.97 -0.81 -5.67
C GLY A 432 5.11 0.20 -5.56
N GLY A 433 4.81 1.49 -5.78
CA GLY A 433 5.75 2.62 -5.69
C GLY A 433 6.41 2.98 -7.03
N ARG A 434 6.31 2.10 -8.04
CA ARG A 434 6.96 2.22 -9.35
C ARG A 434 6.03 2.71 -10.46
N GLU A 435 4.75 2.92 -10.16
CA GLU A 435 3.75 3.32 -11.14
C GLU A 435 4.02 4.74 -11.62
N VAL A 436 4.19 4.95 -12.92
CA VAL A 436 4.24 6.29 -13.52
C VAL A 436 3.23 6.36 -14.68
N ILE A 437 2.20 7.18 -14.47
CA ILE A 437 1.08 7.33 -15.41
C ILE A 437 1.12 8.75 -15.97
N THR A 438 1.55 8.87 -17.23
CA THR A 438 1.62 10.15 -17.96
C THR A 438 0.58 10.27 -19.07
N ILE A 439 -0.08 9.16 -19.44
CA ILE A 439 -1.14 9.11 -20.46
C ILE A 439 -2.30 8.22 -19.98
N TYR A 440 -3.49 8.82 -20.04
CA TYR A 440 -4.78 8.16 -19.85
C TYR A 440 -5.38 7.97 -21.25
N SER A 441 -5.30 6.74 -21.77
CA SER A 441 -5.78 6.36 -23.11
C SER A 441 -6.50 5.03 -23.10
#